data_AF-A0A1I8EX94-F1
#
_entry.id   AF-A0A1I8EX94-F1
#
_cell.length_a   1.000
_cell.length_b   1.000
_cell.length_c   1.000
_cell.angle_alpha   90.00
_cell.angle_beta   90.00
_cell.angle_gamma   90.00
#
_symmetry.space_group_name_H-M   'P 1'
#
loop_
_entity.id
_entity.type
_entity.pdbx_description
1 polymer ?
#
loop_
_entity_poly.entity_id
_entity_poly.type
_entity_poly.pdbx_seq_one_letter_code
_entity_poly.pdbx_strand_id
1 'polypeptide(L)'
;MVRKLSGKPGNDFNFHYLSYIYSLLQNNTNENKIGEMNSVNQQIKDSQQSNKNSCHPNRSIIRDLRFSVVIDDHRIRGQFIDSLPFAVKFSTENIDFIVHPDVDKMGNIVVLLYGRAQYELSEWKYTAQLRIKTGSAGKQQGVRVVDKLLVEFGNRTPPLSLNVTDTKVKRIKFEMRLINKLYEQLPTFQSGGDVILLFEQNEKLYVDKALLAVHSRYMASMLHDAAPSAIIDMCFFDRDDFLELLYQIYATSRPISANLFALSRAAISYKADIILARITKFISNLDNVNFFLFHFEMDIISKFQLSIQLELDNTLIDLVYDAEQRGIWRELIEQGFEPKSLGTEIYHHIICPAIIKARQYRLGVSPYISHLQFNFHIQQHPYTVPLLVPGQTLYVNKGILSLYNINIFEDLQGGYFLRITSKLVTSCSNAGITITDLILKMLHYMYPSQTIVPGPYIRPMILLAEEHGMKRLLNSLCEMLVLEPTLSPTTMLEHFELANRYHHLNLLNANLIRMEGSFKRKVGEMVALERFDELPDEVQQQILDRLYSGWALNDQRLANVPTTNIERTITLNSGGAKPNEYENDPNLLTFQGMKSVDAFGSVEEMNITDA
;
A
#
# COMPACT_ATOMS: atom_id res chain seq x y z
N MET A 1 24.23 16.72 -28.79
CA MET A 1 25.38 17.67 -28.71
C MET A 1 25.44 18.17 -27.27
N VAL A 2 26.41 17.68 -26.50
CA VAL A 2 26.53 17.86 -25.05
C VAL A 2 26.83 19.32 -24.71
N ARG A 3 26.03 19.98 -23.85
CA ARG A 3 26.37 21.28 -23.26
C ARG A 3 26.58 21.14 -21.75
N LYS A 4 27.85 21.24 -21.34
CA LYS A 4 28.27 21.59 -19.99
C LYS A 4 27.91 23.06 -19.73
N LEU A 5 27.22 23.34 -18.63
CA LEU A 5 27.12 24.68 -18.07
C LEU A 5 27.87 24.71 -16.73
N SER A 6 28.99 25.44 -16.73
CA SER A 6 29.75 25.82 -15.55
C SER A 6 29.24 27.16 -15.02
N GLY A 7 28.83 27.22 -13.75
CA GLY A 7 28.50 28.45 -13.03
C GLY A 7 28.96 28.36 -11.57
N LYS A 8 29.63 29.41 -11.10
CA LYS A 8 30.26 29.58 -9.77
C LYS A 8 29.22 29.95 -8.68
N PRO A 9 29.58 29.87 -7.38
CA PRO A 9 28.66 29.65 -6.27
C PRO A 9 28.09 30.95 -5.69
N GLY A 10 26.82 30.89 -5.27
CA GLY A 10 26.15 31.94 -4.50
C GLY A 10 24.74 31.49 -4.14
N ASN A 11 24.46 31.46 -2.84
CA ASN A 11 23.23 31.05 -2.15
C ASN A 11 23.05 29.54 -1.92
N ASP A 12 23.80 29.05 -0.92
CA ASP A 12 23.57 27.79 -0.21
C ASP A 12 22.30 27.90 0.65
N PHE A 13 21.12 27.66 0.07
CA PHE A 13 19.94 27.22 0.80
C PHE A 13 19.16 26.25 -0.11
N ASN A 14 18.80 25.07 0.44
CA ASN A 14 18.00 23.98 -0.16
C ASN A 14 18.64 22.90 -1.07
N PHE A 15 19.94 22.87 -1.35
CA PHE A 15 20.52 21.77 -2.16
C PHE A 15 20.71 20.43 -1.41
N HIS A 16 20.87 20.45 -0.08
CA HIS A 16 21.08 19.22 0.70
C HIS A 16 19.81 18.39 0.94
N TYR A 17 18.63 19.01 0.86
CA TYR A 17 17.35 18.36 1.15
C TYR A 17 16.76 17.63 -0.07
N LEU A 18 16.89 18.24 -1.25
CA LEU A 18 16.60 17.60 -2.54
C LEU A 18 17.49 16.38 -2.80
N SER A 19 18.77 16.42 -2.41
CA SER A 19 19.71 15.28 -2.53
C SER A 19 19.27 14.05 -1.71
N TYR A 20 18.61 14.25 -0.57
CA TYR A 20 18.15 13.15 0.29
C TYR A 20 16.87 12.49 -0.23
N ILE A 21 15.89 13.29 -0.67
CA ILE A 21 14.69 12.81 -1.37
C ILE A 21 15.08 12.16 -2.71
N TYR A 22 16.07 12.73 -3.40
CA TYR A 22 16.68 12.17 -4.62
C TYR A 22 17.35 10.82 -4.35
N SER A 23 18.03 10.62 -3.21
CA SER A 23 18.56 9.30 -2.84
C SER A 23 17.44 8.29 -2.57
N LEU A 24 16.33 8.71 -1.96
CA LEU A 24 15.19 7.84 -1.65
C LEU A 24 14.36 7.47 -2.89
N LEU A 25 14.26 8.37 -3.88
CA LEU A 25 13.53 8.10 -5.13
C LEU A 25 14.41 7.50 -6.24
N GLN A 26 15.74 7.64 -6.21
CA GLN A 26 16.67 7.04 -7.17
C GLN A 26 17.19 5.64 -6.80
N ASN A 27 16.97 5.16 -5.58
CA ASN A 27 17.58 3.90 -5.11
C ASN A 27 17.08 2.60 -5.78
N ASN A 28 16.34 2.66 -6.89
CA ASN A 28 15.82 1.47 -7.60
C ASN A 28 16.15 1.43 -9.10
N THR A 29 17.40 1.66 -9.49
CA THR A 29 17.96 1.10 -10.74
C THR A 29 18.72 -0.19 -10.42
N ASN A 30 18.79 -1.16 -11.35
CA ASN A 30 19.40 -2.47 -11.10
C ASN A 30 20.90 -2.41 -10.73
N GLU A 31 21.60 -1.32 -11.01
CA GLU A 31 22.96 -1.06 -10.48
C GLU A 31 22.97 -0.59 -9.01
N ASN A 32 21.84 -0.12 -8.48
CA ASN A 32 21.65 0.35 -7.10
C ASN A 32 20.90 -0.64 -6.18
N LYS A 33 20.58 -1.86 -6.63
CA LYS A 33 20.27 -2.97 -5.68
C LYS A 33 21.48 -3.37 -4.85
N ILE A 34 22.68 -3.17 -5.40
CA ILE A 34 23.93 -3.17 -4.64
C ILE A 34 23.99 -1.94 -3.71
N GLY A 35 23.31 -0.84 -4.07
CA GLY A 35 23.13 0.42 -3.35
C GLY A 35 22.28 0.37 -2.07
N GLU A 36 21.18 -0.39 -2.02
CA GLU A 36 20.43 -0.60 -0.75
C GLU A 36 21.16 -1.58 0.19
N MET A 37 21.84 -2.58 -0.38
CA MET A 37 22.81 -3.39 0.33
C MET A 37 24.00 -2.51 0.78
N ASN A 38 24.36 -1.49 -0.01
CA ASN A 38 25.43 -0.56 0.28
C ASN A 38 25.03 0.60 1.18
N SER A 39 23.79 1.06 1.31
CA SER A 39 23.46 2.15 2.23
C SER A 39 23.43 1.62 3.67
N VAL A 40 22.95 0.39 3.84
CA VAL A 40 23.11 -0.42 5.05
C VAL A 40 24.59 -0.79 5.22
N ASN A 41 25.30 -1.28 4.19
CA ASN A 41 26.73 -1.58 4.30
C ASN A 41 27.64 -0.33 4.42
N GLN A 42 27.19 0.88 4.07
CA GLN A 42 27.94 2.14 4.13
C GLN A 42 27.68 2.81 5.48
N GLN A 43 26.45 2.76 6.03
CA GLN A 43 26.23 3.01 7.45
C GLN A 43 27.00 2.01 8.34
N ILE A 44 27.12 0.75 7.91
CA ILE A 44 27.97 -0.28 8.55
C ILE A 44 29.47 -0.01 8.30
N LYS A 45 29.91 0.51 7.15
CA LYS A 45 31.33 0.83 6.87
C LYS A 45 31.78 2.11 7.57
N ASP A 46 30.94 3.13 7.65
CA ASP A 46 31.22 4.38 8.35
C ASP A 46 31.22 4.18 9.88
N SER A 47 30.43 3.21 10.38
CA SER A 47 30.53 2.71 11.76
C SER A 47 31.65 1.68 11.98
N GLN A 48 32.24 1.11 10.92
CA GLN A 48 33.42 0.23 11.00
C GLN A 48 34.75 1.00 10.91
N GLN A 49 34.80 2.16 10.24
CA GLN A 49 36.05 2.94 10.09
C GLN A 49 36.38 3.81 11.31
N SER A 50 35.40 4.19 12.13
CA SER A 50 35.65 4.90 13.41
C SER A 50 35.96 3.96 14.58
N ASN A 51 35.84 2.63 14.40
CA ASN A 51 35.63 1.71 15.52
C ASN A 51 36.60 0.52 15.56
N LYS A 52 37.79 0.64 14.94
CA LYS A 52 38.78 -0.44 14.90
C LYS A 52 39.52 -0.69 16.21
N ASN A 53 39.34 0.08 17.27
CA ASN A 53 40.08 -0.12 18.54
C ASN A 53 39.30 0.27 19.81
N SER A 54 38.06 -0.19 19.99
CA SER A 54 37.51 -0.20 21.35
C SER A 54 36.54 -1.37 21.61
N CYS A 55 36.83 -2.14 22.67
CA CYS A 55 35.99 -3.23 23.15
C CYS A 55 34.86 -2.61 23.98
N HIS A 56 33.76 -2.23 23.31
CA HIS A 56 32.61 -1.64 24.00
C HIS A 56 31.90 -2.67 24.89
N PRO A 57 31.58 -2.35 26.16
CA PRO A 57 30.90 -3.25 27.10
C PRO A 57 29.51 -3.69 26.63
N ASN A 58 28.87 -2.96 25.70
CA ASN A 58 27.54 -3.29 25.20
C ASN A 58 27.54 -4.44 24.17
N ARG A 59 28.68 -4.77 23.55
CA ARG A 59 28.80 -5.95 22.66
C ARG A 59 28.73 -7.28 23.43
N SER A 60 29.21 -7.33 24.67
CA SER A 60 29.06 -8.53 25.50
C SER A 60 27.61 -8.75 25.93
N ILE A 61 26.87 -7.65 26.18
CA ILE A 61 25.45 -7.71 26.53
C ILE A 61 24.59 -8.20 25.36
N ILE A 62 24.88 -7.76 24.12
CA ILE A 62 24.19 -8.25 22.91
C ILE A 62 24.34 -9.77 22.77
N ARG A 63 25.54 -10.30 23.01
CA ARG A 63 25.81 -11.75 22.92
C ARG A 63 24.98 -12.59 23.89
N ASP A 64 24.56 -12.00 25.01
CA ASP A 64 23.75 -12.69 26.01
C ASP A 64 22.23 -12.62 25.73
N LEU A 65 21.79 -11.77 24.79
CA LEU A 65 20.38 -11.64 24.43
C LEU A 65 19.88 -12.91 23.75
N ARG A 66 18.71 -13.36 24.16
CA ARG A 66 18.02 -14.51 23.57
C ARG A 66 16.68 -14.10 23.03
N PHE A 67 16.43 -14.47 21.78
CA PHE A 67 15.20 -14.15 21.07
C PHE A 67 14.31 -15.38 20.93
N SER A 68 13.01 -15.15 20.96
CA SER A 68 12.01 -16.15 20.58
C SER A 68 10.85 -15.47 19.87
N VAL A 69 10.36 -16.12 18.81
CA VAL A 69 9.23 -15.64 18.03
C VAL A 69 8.15 -16.72 18.03
N VAL A 70 6.91 -16.30 18.27
CA VAL A 70 5.70 -17.11 18.14
C VAL A 70 4.79 -16.39 17.16
N ILE A 71 4.27 -17.09 16.16
CA ILE A 71 3.36 -16.55 15.13
C ILE A 71 2.12 -17.44 15.11
N ASP A 72 0.95 -16.83 15.25
CA ASP A 72 -0.35 -17.53 15.22
C ASP A 72 -0.34 -18.75 16.17
N ASP A 73 0.17 -18.55 17.38
CA ASP A 73 0.33 -19.55 18.46
C ASP A 73 1.34 -20.70 18.18
N HIS A 74 2.08 -20.63 17.06
CA HIS A 74 3.15 -21.55 16.71
C HIS A 74 4.54 -20.98 16.99
N ARG A 75 5.38 -21.75 17.70
CA ARG A 75 6.77 -21.34 17.98
C ARG A 75 7.65 -21.54 16.75
N ILE A 76 8.25 -20.46 16.26
CA ILE A 76 9.14 -20.51 15.10
C ILE A 76 10.58 -20.77 15.57
N ARG A 77 11.27 -21.67 14.87
CA ARG A 77 12.67 -22.00 15.16
C ARG A 77 13.58 -20.92 14.57
N GLY A 78 14.37 -20.28 15.43
CA GLY A 78 15.36 -19.29 15.01
C GLY A 78 16.62 -19.93 14.43
N GLN A 79 17.20 -19.29 13.41
CA GLN A 79 18.49 -19.63 12.80
C GLN A 79 19.36 -18.38 12.75
N PHE A 80 20.64 -18.48 13.08
CA PHE A 80 21.56 -17.35 12.94
C PHE A 80 21.79 -17.02 11.46
N ILE A 81 22.01 -15.74 11.17
CA ILE A 81 22.34 -15.26 9.82
C ILE A 81 23.84 -15.01 9.77
N ASP A 82 24.57 -15.77 8.94
CA ASP A 82 26.04 -15.68 8.89
C ASP A 82 26.57 -14.31 8.46
N SER A 83 25.81 -13.59 7.61
CA SER A 83 26.18 -12.27 7.11
C SER A 83 25.88 -11.11 8.06
N LEU A 84 25.13 -11.35 9.15
CA LEU A 84 24.70 -10.31 10.09
C LEU A 84 25.04 -10.72 11.54
N PRO A 85 25.92 -9.97 12.24
CA PRO A 85 26.31 -10.29 13.60
C PRO A 85 25.12 -10.45 14.55
N PHE A 86 25.03 -11.62 15.21
CA PHE A 86 24.01 -11.92 16.22
C PHE A 86 22.54 -11.89 15.75
N ALA A 87 22.29 -11.64 14.47
CA ALA A 87 20.95 -11.62 13.91
C ALA A 87 20.38 -13.04 13.81
N VAL A 88 19.09 -13.16 14.11
CA VAL A 88 18.37 -14.44 14.06
C VAL A 88 17.18 -14.29 13.12
N LYS A 89 17.11 -15.16 12.10
CA LYS A 89 15.95 -15.30 11.24
C LYS A 89 14.97 -16.34 11.78
N PHE A 90 13.70 -16.06 11.64
CA PHE A 90 12.55 -16.90 11.98
C PHE A 90 11.70 -17.06 10.72
N SER A 91 11.94 -18.16 10.00
CA SER A 91 11.32 -18.39 8.69
C SER A 91 9.88 -18.86 8.81
N THR A 92 9.01 -18.25 8.00
CA THR A 92 7.65 -18.72 7.70
C THR A 92 7.61 -19.26 6.27
N GLU A 93 6.42 -19.41 5.68
CA GLU A 93 6.26 -19.89 4.29
C GLU A 93 6.89 -18.93 3.27
N ASN A 94 6.57 -17.64 3.34
CA ASN A 94 6.98 -16.65 2.34
C ASN A 94 7.96 -15.60 2.88
N ILE A 95 7.95 -15.35 4.19
CA ILE A 95 8.66 -14.25 4.84
C ILE A 95 9.59 -14.78 5.94
N ASP A 96 10.82 -14.27 5.97
CA ASP A 96 11.75 -14.41 7.08
C ASP A 96 11.63 -13.21 8.01
N PHE A 97 11.18 -13.41 9.24
CA PHE A 97 11.23 -12.38 10.28
C PHE A 97 12.63 -12.37 10.90
N ILE A 98 13.29 -11.22 10.86
CA ILE A 98 14.67 -11.05 11.32
C ILE A 98 14.67 -10.20 12.58
N VAL A 99 15.29 -10.74 13.63
CA VAL A 99 15.61 -10.00 14.86
C VAL A 99 17.10 -9.70 14.84
N HIS A 100 17.43 -8.42 14.73
CA HIS A 100 18.81 -7.94 14.60
C HIS A 100 19.14 -7.00 15.77
N PRO A 101 19.92 -7.48 16.76
CA PRO A 101 20.44 -6.61 17.80
C PRO A 101 21.64 -5.79 17.31
N ASP A 102 21.65 -4.51 17.62
CA ASP A 102 22.69 -3.56 17.24
C ASP A 102 22.93 -2.54 18.38
N VAL A 103 23.86 -1.61 18.16
CA VAL A 103 24.17 -0.50 19.05
C VAL A 103 23.93 0.82 18.32
N ASP A 104 23.14 1.73 18.90
CA ASP A 104 22.91 3.06 18.31
C ASP A 104 24.15 3.96 18.39
N LYS A 105 24.05 5.15 17.78
CA LYS A 105 25.12 6.17 17.78
C LYS A 105 25.52 6.63 19.20
N MET A 106 24.63 6.49 20.18
CA MET A 106 24.84 6.86 21.58
C MET A 106 25.38 5.68 22.42
N GLY A 107 25.58 4.51 21.81
CA GLY A 107 26.04 3.32 22.50
C GLY A 107 24.92 2.49 23.13
N ASN A 108 23.65 2.84 22.99
CA ASN A 108 22.54 2.07 23.56
C ASN A 108 22.25 0.81 22.75
N ILE A 109 21.76 -0.22 23.42
CA ILE A 109 21.37 -1.48 22.77
C ILE A 109 20.03 -1.28 22.08
N VAL A 110 19.99 -1.55 20.78
CA VAL A 110 18.79 -1.49 19.96
C VAL A 110 18.51 -2.87 19.39
N VAL A 111 17.26 -3.29 19.37
CA VAL A 111 16.84 -4.54 18.71
C VAL A 111 15.86 -4.18 17.60
N LEU A 112 16.26 -4.47 16.36
CA LEU A 112 15.43 -4.27 15.17
C LEU A 112 14.64 -5.55 14.88
N LEU A 113 13.34 -5.41 14.63
CA LEU A 113 12.48 -6.46 14.10
C LEU A 113 11.92 -6.03 12.75
N TYR A 114 12.20 -6.80 11.71
CA TYR A 114 11.70 -6.57 10.36
C TYR A 114 11.49 -7.89 9.61
N GLY A 115 10.83 -7.84 8.45
CA GLY A 115 10.68 -9.01 7.58
C GLY A 115 11.46 -8.86 6.28
N ARG A 116 11.81 -9.99 5.68
CA ARG A 116 12.40 -10.10 4.34
C ARG A 116 11.66 -11.21 3.60
N ALA A 117 11.22 -10.96 2.37
CA ALA A 117 10.67 -12.01 1.54
C ALA A 117 11.74 -13.04 1.17
N GLN A 118 11.36 -14.32 1.12
CA GLN A 118 12.23 -15.39 0.65
C GLN A 118 12.43 -15.36 -0.87
N TYR A 119 11.51 -14.73 -1.60
CA TYR A 119 11.59 -14.50 -3.04
C TYR A 119 11.79 -13.01 -3.32
N GLU A 120 12.85 -12.67 -4.04
CA GLU A 120 13.25 -11.26 -4.28
C GLU A 120 12.22 -10.48 -5.11
N LEU A 121 11.63 -11.12 -6.12
CA LEU A 121 10.59 -10.52 -6.96
C LEU A 121 9.20 -10.72 -6.35
N SER A 122 8.98 -10.14 -5.17
CA SER A 122 7.69 -10.18 -4.49
C SER A 122 7.32 -8.85 -3.85
N GLU A 123 6.02 -8.59 -3.83
CA GLU A 123 5.39 -7.49 -3.11
C GLU A 123 4.63 -8.07 -1.92
N TRP A 124 4.92 -7.60 -0.73
CA TRP A 124 4.32 -8.12 0.48
C TRP A 124 4.17 -7.06 1.56
N LYS A 125 3.11 -7.21 2.34
CA LYS A 125 2.77 -6.35 3.46
C LYS A 125 1.95 -7.14 4.46
N TYR A 126 2.50 -7.36 5.65
CA TYR A 126 1.83 -8.05 6.75
C TYR A 126 1.51 -7.08 7.87
N THR A 127 0.26 -7.07 8.32
CA THR A 127 -0.14 -6.41 9.56
C THR A 127 -0.19 -7.44 10.66
N ALA A 128 0.46 -7.19 11.79
CA ALA A 128 0.54 -8.11 12.92
C ALA A 128 0.12 -7.42 14.22
N GLN A 129 -0.73 -8.09 15.00
CA GLN A 129 -0.92 -7.76 16.40
C GLN A 129 0.26 -8.36 17.17
N LEU A 130 1.10 -7.49 17.73
CA LEU A 130 2.36 -7.85 18.36
C LEU A 130 2.30 -7.64 19.87
N ARG A 131 2.70 -8.67 20.63
CA ARG A 131 3.06 -8.56 22.05
C ARG A 131 4.55 -8.73 22.21
N ILE A 132 5.16 -7.80 22.92
CA ILE A 132 6.58 -7.86 23.29
C ILE A 132 6.65 -8.30 24.74
N LYS A 133 7.42 -9.36 25.01
CA LYS A 133 7.69 -9.84 26.37
C LYS A 133 9.18 -9.82 26.69
N THR A 134 9.54 -9.39 27.89
CA THR A 134 10.93 -9.37 28.36
C THR A 134 11.13 -10.29 29.56
N GLY A 135 12.37 -10.72 29.78
CA GLY A 135 12.75 -11.53 30.93
C GLY A 135 14.24 -11.42 31.27
N SER A 136 14.56 -11.74 32.51
CA SER A 136 15.93 -11.80 33.04
C SER A 136 16.64 -13.10 32.60
N ALA A 137 17.93 -13.25 32.91
CA ALA A 137 18.70 -14.45 32.56
C ALA A 137 18.14 -15.74 33.21
N GLY A 138 17.56 -15.63 34.40
CA GLY A 138 17.01 -16.75 35.16
C GLY A 138 15.76 -17.32 34.51
N LYS A 139 15.83 -18.55 33.98
CA LYS A 139 14.70 -19.21 33.31
C LYS A 139 13.48 -19.47 34.22
N GLN A 140 13.67 -19.46 35.54
CA GLN A 140 12.59 -19.70 36.52
C GLN A 140 11.56 -18.56 36.58
N GLN A 141 11.96 -17.33 36.26
CA GLN A 141 10.99 -16.24 36.06
C GLN A 141 10.49 -16.29 34.61
N GLY A 142 9.17 -16.38 34.44
CA GLY A 142 8.52 -16.25 33.13
C GLY A 142 8.79 -14.89 32.48
N VAL A 143 8.60 -14.81 31.16
CA VAL A 143 8.65 -13.53 30.45
C VAL A 143 7.36 -12.75 30.69
N ARG A 144 7.45 -11.42 30.84
CA ARG A 144 6.31 -10.52 31.12
C ARG A 144 5.98 -9.70 29.88
N VAL A 145 4.68 -9.51 29.59
CA VAL A 145 4.25 -8.57 28.53
C VAL A 145 4.61 -7.17 28.97
N VAL A 146 5.41 -6.48 28.15
CA VAL A 146 5.81 -5.09 28.38
C VAL A 146 5.21 -4.14 27.37
N ASP A 147 4.82 -4.62 26.19
CA ASP A 147 4.21 -3.81 25.16
C ASP A 147 3.22 -4.61 24.30
N LYS A 148 2.21 -3.91 23.76
CA LYS A 148 1.19 -4.44 22.84
C LYS A 148 0.87 -3.40 21.78
N LEU A 149 1.01 -3.75 20.51
CA LEU A 149 0.77 -2.85 19.39
C LEU A 149 0.28 -3.60 18.16
N LEU A 150 -0.36 -2.87 17.25
CA LEU A 150 -0.60 -3.31 15.88
C LEU A 150 0.50 -2.72 15.01
N VAL A 151 1.26 -3.54 14.29
CA VAL A 151 2.43 -3.11 13.51
C VAL A 151 2.34 -3.64 12.09
N GLU A 152 2.88 -2.89 11.14
CA GLU A 152 3.00 -3.30 9.75
C GLU A 152 4.46 -3.67 9.43
N PHE A 153 4.63 -4.72 8.63
CA PHE A 153 5.89 -5.14 8.04
C PHE A 153 5.70 -5.25 6.52
N GLY A 154 6.70 -4.91 5.72
CA GLY A 154 6.62 -5.01 4.26
C GLY A 154 7.89 -4.59 3.56
N ASN A 155 7.94 -4.71 2.22
CA ASN A 155 9.13 -4.36 1.42
C ASN A 155 9.65 -2.93 1.69
N ARG A 156 8.75 -2.00 2.00
CA ARG A 156 9.03 -0.56 2.10
C ARG A 156 8.61 0.00 3.46
N THR A 157 8.45 -0.87 4.46
CA THR A 157 8.10 -0.49 5.83
C THR A 157 9.38 -0.48 6.67
N PRO A 158 9.66 0.58 7.43
CA PRO A 158 10.83 0.63 8.29
C PRO A 158 10.79 -0.43 9.41
N PRO A 159 11.95 -0.86 9.93
CA PRO A 159 12.01 -1.84 11.01
C PRO A 159 11.39 -1.30 12.31
N LEU A 160 10.75 -2.18 13.08
CA LEU A 160 10.38 -1.89 14.47
C LEU A 160 11.65 -1.84 15.31
N SER A 161 11.93 -0.70 15.93
CA SER A 161 13.15 -0.45 16.69
C SER A 161 12.86 -0.46 18.20
N LEU A 162 13.56 -1.31 18.95
CA LEU A 162 13.41 -1.45 20.40
C LEU A 162 14.67 -0.99 21.12
N ASN A 163 14.61 0.15 21.81
CA ASN A 163 15.66 0.61 22.71
C ASN A 163 15.59 -0.15 24.04
N VAL A 164 16.61 -0.95 24.32
CA VAL A 164 16.72 -1.74 25.55
C VAL A 164 17.45 -0.94 26.62
N THR A 165 16.69 -0.29 27.50
CA THR A 165 17.26 0.62 28.51
C THR A 165 17.63 -0.08 29.84
N ASP A 166 17.11 -1.28 30.07
CA ASP A 166 17.40 -2.09 31.26
C ASP A 166 18.38 -3.23 30.94
N THR A 167 19.59 -3.16 31.50
CA THR A 167 20.66 -4.16 31.31
C THR A 167 20.31 -5.55 31.86
N LYS A 168 19.28 -5.66 32.71
CA LYS A 168 18.77 -6.94 33.21
C LYS A 168 17.95 -7.70 32.17
N VAL A 169 17.53 -7.05 31.08
CA VAL A 169 16.84 -7.71 29.97
C VAL A 169 17.82 -8.63 29.25
N LYS A 170 17.55 -9.93 29.29
CA LYS A 170 18.38 -10.97 28.64
C LYS A 170 17.56 -11.87 27.71
N ARG A 171 16.23 -11.84 27.81
CA ARG A 171 15.31 -12.58 26.95
C ARG A 171 14.27 -11.62 26.40
N ILE A 172 14.06 -11.66 25.08
CA ILE A 172 13.00 -10.92 24.39
C ILE A 172 12.17 -11.93 23.59
N LYS A 173 10.86 -11.93 23.81
CA LYS A 173 9.91 -12.77 23.09
C LYS A 173 8.92 -11.89 22.32
N PHE A 174 8.78 -12.18 21.04
CA PHE A 174 7.76 -11.60 20.18
C PHE A 174 6.65 -12.63 19.99
N GLU A 175 5.43 -12.27 20.35
CA GLU A 175 4.23 -13.06 20.01
C GLU A 175 3.40 -12.24 19.02
N MET A 176 3.27 -12.76 17.81
CA MET A 176 2.56 -12.13 16.70
C MET A 176 1.31 -12.95 16.36
N ARG A 177 0.20 -12.24 16.13
CA ARG A 177 -0.96 -12.77 15.41
C ARG A 177 -1.09 -12.01 14.10
N LEU A 178 -0.98 -12.70 12.97
CA LEU A 178 -1.01 -12.09 11.65
C LEU A 178 -2.46 -11.78 11.27
N ILE A 179 -2.68 -10.55 10.82
CA ILE A 179 -4.01 -10.00 10.63
C ILE A 179 -4.33 -9.89 9.16
N ASN A 180 -3.54 -9.07 8.47
CA ASN A 180 -3.60 -8.93 7.03
C ASN A 180 -2.30 -9.52 6.47
N LYS A 181 -2.43 -10.43 5.51
CA LYS A 181 -1.33 -10.97 4.73
C LYS A 181 -1.55 -10.55 3.28
N LEU A 182 -0.78 -9.57 2.82
CA LEU A 182 -0.58 -9.32 1.40
C LEU A 182 0.74 -9.95 0.99
N TYR A 183 0.71 -10.87 0.04
CA TYR A 183 1.90 -11.44 -0.58
C TYR A 183 1.58 -11.76 -2.04
N GLU A 184 2.35 -11.19 -2.95
CA GLU A 184 2.25 -11.44 -4.37
C GLU A 184 3.65 -11.62 -4.95
N GLN A 185 3.89 -12.77 -5.56
CA GLN A 185 5.06 -12.93 -6.40
C GLN A 185 4.82 -12.20 -7.73
N LEU A 186 5.73 -11.32 -8.10
CA LEU A 186 5.59 -10.53 -9.31
C LEU A 186 5.81 -11.39 -10.57
N PRO A 187 5.01 -11.17 -11.63
CA PRO A 187 5.16 -11.91 -12.88
C PRO A 187 6.52 -11.60 -13.54
N THR A 188 7.19 -12.63 -14.04
CA THR A 188 8.47 -12.49 -14.77
C THR A 188 8.29 -12.20 -16.26
N PHE A 189 7.06 -12.35 -16.77
CA PHE A 189 6.68 -12.20 -18.19
C PHE A 189 7.54 -13.03 -19.15
N GLN A 190 7.95 -14.23 -18.72
CA GLN A 190 8.75 -15.15 -19.53
C GLN A 190 7.91 -16.07 -20.44
N SER A 191 6.59 -16.12 -20.21
CA SER A 191 5.65 -16.92 -21.00
C SER A 191 4.23 -16.39 -20.82
N GLY A 192 3.32 -16.75 -21.73
CA GLY A 192 1.93 -16.29 -21.74
C GLY A 192 1.74 -14.96 -22.48
N GLY A 193 0.54 -14.68 -22.97
CA GLY A 193 0.26 -13.50 -23.80
C GLY A 193 0.29 -13.80 -25.31
N ASP A 194 -0.20 -12.85 -26.10
CA ASP A 194 -0.37 -12.98 -27.55
C ASP A 194 0.64 -12.17 -28.37
N VAL A 195 1.55 -11.43 -27.74
CA VAL A 195 2.64 -10.67 -28.40
C VAL A 195 3.94 -10.78 -27.59
N ILE A 196 5.08 -10.73 -28.29
CA ILE A 196 6.43 -10.75 -27.71
C ILE A 196 7.08 -9.39 -27.93
N LEU A 197 7.48 -8.72 -26.85
CA LEU A 197 8.25 -7.48 -26.90
C LEU A 197 9.74 -7.83 -26.83
N LEU A 198 10.51 -7.39 -27.82
CA LEU A 198 11.95 -7.63 -27.93
C LEU A 198 12.71 -6.37 -27.56
N PHE A 199 13.61 -6.48 -26.59
CA PHE A 199 14.50 -5.40 -26.14
C PHE A 199 15.95 -5.69 -26.54
N GLU A 200 16.86 -4.78 -26.19
CA GLU A 200 18.29 -5.01 -26.35
C GLU A 200 18.75 -6.33 -25.70
N GLN A 201 19.88 -6.85 -26.17
CA GLN A 201 20.46 -8.10 -25.65
C GLN A 201 19.56 -9.34 -25.81
N ASN A 202 18.57 -9.27 -26.72
CA ASN A 202 17.61 -10.34 -27.02
C ASN A 202 16.74 -10.71 -25.80
N GLU A 203 16.53 -9.75 -24.89
CA GLU A 203 15.60 -9.89 -23.79
C GLU A 203 14.15 -9.80 -24.30
N LYS A 204 13.27 -10.63 -23.73
CA LYS A 204 11.89 -10.79 -24.20
C LYS A 204 10.91 -10.67 -23.05
N LEU A 205 9.82 -9.94 -23.29
CA LEU A 205 8.65 -9.90 -22.42
C LEU A 205 7.43 -10.38 -23.20
N TYR A 206 6.73 -11.37 -22.68
CA TYR A 206 5.51 -11.90 -23.29
C TYR A 206 4.28 -11.25 -22.64
N VAL A 207 3.39 -10.69 -23.46
CA VAL A 207 2.33 -9.77 -23.01
C VAL A 207 1.04 -9.93 -23.82
N ASP A 208 -0.07 -9.49 -23.24
CA ASP A 208 -1.38 -9.41 -23.90
C ASP A 208 -1.56 -8.04 -24.55
N LYS A 209 -1.60 -7.98 -25.88
CA LYS A 209 -1.78 -6.73 -26.63
C LYS A 209 -3.08 -6.03 -26.27
N ALA A 210 -4.13 -6.80 -25.94
CA ALA A 210 -5.41 -6.24 -25.52
C ALA A 210 -5.31 -5.47 -24.21
N LEU A 211 -4.46 -5.90 -23.26
CA LEU A 211 -4.19 -5.16 -22.03
C LEU A 211 -3.40 -3.89 -22.33
N LEU A 212 -2.34 -3.96 -23.14
CA LEU A 212 -1.56 -2.77 -23.52
C LEU A 212 -2.43 -1.72 -24.20
N ALA A 213 -3.31 -2.13 -25.12
CA ALA A 213 -4.20 -1.26 -25.87
C ALA A 213 -5.22 -0.51 -24.98
N VAL A 214 -5.66 -1.11 -23.86
CA VAL A 214 -6.57 -0.44 -22.92
C VAL A 214 -5.88 0.73 -22.22
N HIS A 215 -4.58 0.59 -21.92
CA HIS A 215 -3.83 1.59 -21.18
C HIS A 215 -3.17 2.66 -22.06
N SER A 216 -2.99 2.40 -23.35
CA SER A 216 -2.37 3.33 -24.31
C SER A 216 -2.98 3.21 -25.69
N ARG A 217 -3.51 4.32 -26.20
CA ARG A 217 -3.93 4.43 -27.61
C ARG A 217 -2.77 4.32 -28.58
N TYR A 218 -1.58 4.74 -28.16
CA TYR A 218 -0.36 4.59 -28.95
C TYR A 218 0.00 3.11 -29.12
N MET A 219 0.01 2.34 -28.02
CA MET A 219 0.26 0.90 -28.10
C MET A 219 -0.87 0.16 -28.83
N ALA A 220 -2.12 0.60 -28.68
CA ALA A 220 -3.21 0.09 -29.50
C ALA A 220 -2.90 0.27 -30.99
N SER A 221 -2.60 1.48 -31.44
CA SER A 221 -2.26 1.72 -32.85
C SER A 221 -1.04 0.91 -33.32
N MET A 222 -0.01 0.79 -32.47
CA MET A 222 1.21 0.05 -32.78
C MET A 222 0.97 -1.46 -32.95
N LEU A 223 0.02 -2.02 -32.19
CA LEU A 223 -0.22 -3.47 -32.09
C LEU A 223 -1.48 -3.93 -32.84
N HIS A 224 -2.12 -3.05 -33.61
CA HIS A 224 -3.41 -3.34 -34.26
C HIS A 224 -3.33 -4.57 -35.17
N ASP A 225 -2.36 -4.57 -36.08
CA ASP A 225 -2.17 -5.62 -37.09
C ASP A 225 -1.22 -6.74 -36.61
N ALA A 226 -0.77 -6.69 -35.36
CA ALA A 226 0.12 -7.70 -34.80
C ALA A 226 -0.60 -9.06 -34.71
N ALA A 227 -0.11 -10.04 -35.46
CA ALA A 227 -0.58 -11.43 -35.38
C ALA A 227 -0.23 -12.05 -34.01
N PRO A 228 -0.92 -13.12 -33.58
CA PRO A 228 -0.54 -13.86 -32.39
C PRO A 228 0.92 -14.31 -32.45
N SER A 229 1.64 -14.14 -31.35
CA SER A 229 3.08 -14.40 -31.22
C SER A 229 3.99 -13.53 -32.11
N ALA A 230 3.47 -12.41 -32.63
CA ALA A 230 4.30 -11.42 -33.32
C ALA A 230 5.40 -10.87 -32.37
N ILE A 231 6.58 -10.67 -32.93
CA ILE A 231 7.71 -10.04 -32.23
C ILE A 231 7.70 -8.56 -32.57
N ILE A 232 7.62 -7.72 -31.55
CA ILE A 232 7.61 -6.26 -31.67
C ILE A 232 8.93 -5.76 -31.11
N ASP A 233 9.72 -5.13 -31.97
CA ASP A 233 10.98 -4.50 -31.60
C ASP A 233 10.71 -3.23 -30.79
N MET A 234 11.19 -3.20 -29.56
CA MET A 234 11.08 -2.07 -28.63
C MET A 234 12.30 -1.14 -28.74
N CYS A 235 13.19 -1.39 -29.70
CA CYS A 235 14.39 -0.62 -29.98
C CYS A 235 15.31 -0.56 -28.73
N PHE A 236 15.94 0.59 -28.52
CA PHE A 236 16.88 0.88 -27.44
C PHE A 236 16.20 1.22 -26.10
N PHE A 237 14.93 0.85 -25.90
CA PHE A 237 14.24 1.14 -24.65
C PHE A 237 14.69 0.20 -23.54
N ASP A 238 14.78 0.70 -22.30
CA ASP A 238 15.20 -0.10 -21.16
C ASP A 238 14.10 -1.12 -20.77
N ARG A 239 14.49 -2.39 -20.67
CA ARG A 239 13.58 -3.50 -20.39
C ARG A 239 13.00 -3.44 -18.99
N ASP A 240 13.77 -2.99 -18.00
CA ASP A 240 13.32 -2.91 -16.60
C ASP A 240 12.39 -1.72 -16.39
N ASP A 241 12.60 -0.61 -17.10
CA ASP A 241 11.66 0.51 -17.14
C ASP A 241 10.30 0.08 -17.67
N PHE A 242 10.29 -0.68 -18.78
CA PHE A 242 9.04 -1.19 -19.33
C PHE A 242 8.37 -2.22 -18.42
N LEU A 243 9.17 -3.02 -17.69
CA LEU A 243 8.66 -3.98 -16.72
C LEU A 243 7.85 -3.30 -15.59
N GLU A 244 8.28 -2.12 -15.13
CA GLU A 244 7.52 -1.31 -14.17
C GLU A 244 6.14 -0.91 -14.70
N LEU A 245 6.08 -0.52 -15.98
CA LEU A 245 4.81 -0.22 -16.65
C LEU A 245 3.91 -1.47 -16.70
N LEU A 246 4.47 -2.64 -17.02
CA LEU A 246 3.70 -3.89 -17.06
C LEU A 246 3.11 -4.27 -15.70
N TYR A 247 3.85 -4.10 -14.61
CA TYR A 247 3.31 -4.35 -13.27
C TYR A 247 2.06 -3.51 -12.98
N GLN A 248 2.03 -2.26 -13.47
CA GLN A 248 0.84 -1.41 -13.33
C GLN A 248 -0.31 -1.80 -14.27
N ILE A 249 -0.02 -2.27 -15.50
CA ILE A 249 -1.01 -2.71 -16.49
C ILE A 249 -1.68 -4.02 -16.05
N TYR A 250 -0.90 -4.98 -15.54
CA TYR A 250 -1.39 -6.24 -14.99
C TYR A 250 -1.95 -6.08 -13.56
N ALA A 251 -2.07 -4.83 -13.09
CA ALA A 251 -2.66 -4.41 -11.82
C ALA A 251 -2.10 -5.13 -10.58
N THR A 252 -0.81 -5.49 -10.59
CA THR A 252 -0.17 -6.16 -9.45
C THR A 252 -0.19 -5.26 -8.20
N SER A 253 0.13 -5.83 -7.05
CA SER A 253 0.25 -5.12 -5.77
C SER A 253 1.46 -4.18 -5.72
N ARG A 254 2.24 -4.07 -6.81
CA ARG A 254 3.40 -3.18 -6.88
C ARG A 254 2.94 -1.73 -6.80
N PRO A 255 3.35 -0.97 -5.78
CA PRO A 255 2.91 0.41 -5.63
C PRO A 255 3.55 1.32 -6.69
N ILE A 256 2.89 2.42 -7.03
CA ILE A 256 3.41 3.44 -7.97
C ILE A 256 4.76 4.00 -7.47
N SER A 257 4.95 4.09 -6.16
CA SER A 257 6.19 4.56 -5.53
C SER A 257 7.35 3.57 -5.62
N ALA A 258 7.13 2.32 -6.04
CA ALA A 258 8.18 1.29 -6.06
C ALA A 258 9.38 1.71 -6.91
N ASN A 259 9.11 2.21 -8.11
CA ASN A 259 10.12 2.77 -9.01
C ASN A 259 9.48 3.87 -9.88
N LEU A 260 9.17 4.99 -9.23
CA LEU A 260 8.42 6.08 -9.85
C LEU A 260 9.12 6.65 -11.10
N PHE A 261 10.45 6.69 -11.10
CA PHE A 261 11.25 7.20 -12.23
C PHE A 261 11.14 6.31 -13.47
N ALA A 262 11.42 5.02 -13.31
CA ALA A 262 11.29 4.03 -14.38
C ALA A 262 9.86 3.97 -14.94
N LEU A 263 8.87 3.93 -14.03
CA LEU A 263 7.46 3.92 -14.39
C LEU A 263 7.06 5.19 -15.17
N SER A 264 7.53 6.37 -14.74
CA SER A 264 7.20 7.64 -15.41
C SER A 264 7.82 7.70 -16.81
N ARG A 265 9.09 7.31 -16.96
CA ARG A 265 9.75 7.25 -18.28
C ARG A 265 8.99 6.33 -19.24
N ALA A 266 8.69 5.10 -18.82
CA ALA A 266 7.95 4.15 -19.66
C ALA A 266 6.53 4.65 -19.97
N ALA A 267 5.81 5.20 -18.99
CA ALA A 267 4.46 5.71 -19.19
C ALA A 267 4.42 6.90 -20.17
N ILE A 268 5.41 7.80 -20.13
CA ILE A 268 5.55 8.92 -21.08
C ILE A 268 5.89 8.38 -22.47
N SER A 269 6.93 7.56 -22.60
CA SER A 269 7.42 7.06 -23.90
C SER A 269 6.36 6.29 -24.67
N TYR A 270 5.53 5.50 -23.96
CA TYR A 270 4.47 4.71 -24.58
C TYR A 270 3.08 5.33 -24.46
N LYS A 271 2.98 6.61 -24.04
CA LYS A 271 1.71 7.35 -23.89
C LYS A 271 0.64 6.55 -23.15
N ALA A 272 1.02 5.97 -22.01
CA ALA A 272 0.12 5.19 -21.17
C ALA A 272 -0.77 6.12 -20.33
N ASP A 273 -1.72 6.79 -21.00
CA ASP A 273 -2.55 7.87 -20.44
C ASP A 273 -3.21 7.49 -19.09
N ILE A 274 -3.66 6.25 -18.97
CA ILE A 274 -4.29 5.73 -17.74
C ILE A 274 -3.27 5.67 -16.59
N ILE A 275 -2.06 5.21 -16.87
CA ILE A 275 -1.00 5.10 -15.87
C ILE A 275 -0.46 6.49 -15.51
N LEU A 276 -0.31 7.37 -16.49
CA LEU A 276 0.04 8.78 -16.26
C LEU A 276 -0.98 9.45 -15.32
N ALA A 277 -2.28 9.28 -15.56
CA ALA A 277 -3.32 9.81 -14.67
C ALA A 277 -3.24 9.24 -13.24
N ARG A 278 -2.87 7.95 -13.10
CA ARG A 278 -2.64 7.34 -11.79
C ARG A 278 -1.41 7.93 -11.09
N ILE A 279 -0.32 8.20 -11.83
CA ILE A 279 0.88 8.86 -11.32
C ILE A 279 0.56 10.29 -10.88
N THR A 280 -0.16 11.06 -11.71
CA THR A 280 -0.63 12.42 -11.36
C THR A 280 -1.41 12.39 -10.06
N LYS A 281 -2.43 11.53 -9.95
CA LYS A 281 -3.23 11.38 -8.72
C LYS A 281 -2.38 10.97 -7.52
N PHE A 282 -1.38 10.11 -7.70
CA PHE A 282 -0.45 9.73 -6.64
C PHE A 282 0.34 10.94 -6.13
N ILE A 283 0.98 11.70 -7.04
CA ILE A 283 1.78 12.89 -6.69
C ILE A 283 0.92 13.96 -6.02
N SER A 284 -0.28 14.23 -6.55
CA SER A 284 -1.22 15.20 -5.98
C SER A 284 -1.59 14.86 -4.53
N ASN A 285 -1.70 13.57 -4.18
CA ASN A 285 -2.10 13.12 -2.85
C ASN A 285 -0.93 12.89 -1.87
N LEU A 286 0.31 13.27 -2.23
CA LEU A 286 1.48 13.11 -1.35
C LEU A 286 1.42 13.96 -0.07
N ASP A 287 0.43 14.85 0.10
CA ASP A 287 0.20 15.61 1.35
C ASP A 287 -0.09 14.69 2.55
N ASN A 288 -0.64 13.50 2.31
CA ASN A 288 -1.19 12.61 3.34
C ASN A 288 -0.44 11.28 3.47
N VAL A 289 0.76 11.17 2.89
CA VAL A 289 1.49 9.90 2.89
C VAL A 289 2.48 9.89 4.04
N ASN A 290 2.25 9.00 5.02
CA ASN A 290 3.23 8.61 6.04
C ASN A 290 4.47 7.98 5.35
N PHE A 291 5.39 8.81 4.88
CA PHE A 291 6.67 8.37 4.35
C PHE A 291 7.74 8.63 5.42
N PHE A 292 8.23 7.55 6.04
CA PHE A 292 9.42 7.47 6.89
C PHE A 292 9.58 8.48 8.05
N LEU A 293 9.32 8.03 9.29
CA LEU A 293 9.91 8.45 10.59
C LEU A 293 10.00 9.95 10.95
N PHE A 294 9.60 10.84 10.06
CA PHE A 294 9.48 12.27 10.22
C PHE A 294 8.15 12.64 9.58
N HIS A 295 7.33 13.43 10.26
CA HIS A 295 6.15 14.03 9.63
C HIS A 295 6.64 15.08 8.63
N PHE A 296 7.00 14.65 7.42
CA PHE A 296 7.29 15.56 6.30
C PHE A 296 6.13 15.46 5.31
N GLU A 297 5.16 16.35 5.48
CA GLU A 297 4.24 16.69 4.41
C GLU A 297 5.08 17.20 3.23
N MET A 298 4.94 16.56 2.06
CA MET A 298 5.56 17.08 0.83
C MET A 298 4.85 18.38 0.47
N ASP A 299 5.55 19.50 0.62
CA ASP A 299 5.00 20.80 0.24
C ASP A 299 4.72 20.86 -1.28
N ILE A 300 3.84 21.77 -1.65
CA ILE A 300 3.40 21.93 -3.04
C ILE A 300 4.57 22.27 -3.98
N ILE A 301 5.61 22.96 -3.50
CA ILE A 301 6.81 23.28 -4.26
C ILE A 301 7.60 22.00 -4.58
N SER A 302 7.79 21.10 -3.60
CA SER A 302 8.45 19.81 -3.83
C SER A 302 7.69 18.96 -4.83
N LYS A 303 6.36 19.01 -4.84
CA LYS A 303 5.54 18.33 -5.87
C LYS A 303 5.77 18.91 -7.27
N PHE A 304 5.91 20.23 -7.41
CA PHE A 304 6.26 20.85 -8.69
C PHE A 304 7.64 20.38 -9.15
N GLN A 305 8.64 20.42 -8.28
CA GLN A 305 10.00 19.98 -8.57
C GLN A 305 10.05 18.49 -8.97
N LEU A 306 9.35 17.63 -8.24
CA LEU A 306 9.26 16.20 -8.57
C LEU A 306 8.62 15.98 -9.94
N SER A 307 7.54 16.70 -10.26
CA SER A 307 6.87 16.59 -11.56
C SER A 307 7.79 16.99 -12.71
N ILE A 308 8.61 18.03 -12.52
CA ILE A 308 9.62 18.48 -13.49
C ILE A 308 10.71 17.42 -13.66
N GLN A 309 11.22 16.85 -12.55
CA GLN A 309 12.26 15.81 -12.59
C GLN A 309 11.81 14.54 -13.30
N LEU A 310 10.52 14.22 -13.21
CA LEU A 310 9.90 13.07 -13.86
C LEU A 310 9.44 13.38 -15.29
N GLU A 311 9.63 14.61 -15.79
CA GLU A 311 9.16 15.08 -17.11
C GLU A 311 7.63 14.94 -17.28
N LEU A 312 6.88 15.08 -16.18
CA LEU A 312 5.43 14.95 -16.14
C LEU A 312 4.74 16.31 -16.31
N ASP A 313 4.82 16.88 -17.50
CA ASP A 313 4.27 18.21 -17.81
C ASP A 313 2.78 18.33 -17.46
N ASN A 314 1.97 17.33 -17.82
CA ASN A 314 0.53 17.33 -17.51
C ASN A 314 0.26 17.31 -16.00
N THR A 315 1.07 16.58 -15.23
CA THR A 315 0.97 16.57 -13.76
C THR A 315 1.31 17.95 -13.20
N LEU A 316 2.36 18.59 -13.70
CA LEU A 316 2.73 19.94 -13.28
C LEU A 316 1.61 20.95 -13.60
N ILE A 317 1.03 20.86 -14.79
CA ILE A 317 -0.12 21.67 -15.20
C ILE A 317 -1.28 21.50 -14.22
N ASP A 318 -1.64 20.25 -13.87
CA ASP A 318 -2.75 19.94 -12.97
C ASP A 318 -2.50 20.50 -11.56
N LEU A 319 -1.29 20.33 -11.02
CA LEU A 319 -0.92 20.84 -9.70
C LEU A 319 -0.96 22.36 -9.64
N VAL A 320 -0.42 23.05 -10.67
CA VAL A 320 -0.44 24.53 -10.75
C VAL A 320 -1.86 25.04 -10.93
N TYR A 321 -2.65 24.38 -11.77
CA TYR A 321 -4.05 24.72 -11.98
C TYR A 321 -4.84 24.65 -10.66
N ASP A 322 -4.70 23.56 -9.90
CA ASP A 322 -5.38 23.38 -8.62
C ASP A 322 -4.87 24.37 -7.56
N ALA A 323 -3.55 24.63 -7.52
CA ALA A 323 -2.96 25.62 -6.61
C ALA A 323 -3.48 27.04 -6.88
N GLU A 324 -3.66 27.45 -8.14
CA GLU A 324 -4.26 28.75 -8.47
C GLU A 324 -5.76 28.79 -8.14
N GLN A 325 -6.52 27.73 -8.45
CA GLN A 325 -7.95 27.65 -8.11
C GLN A 325 -8.19 27.76 -6.60
N ARG A 326 -7.29 27.21 -5.79
CA ARG A 326 -7.38 27.23 -4.32
C ARG A 326 -6.77 28.47 -3.67
N GLY A 327 -6.15 29.36 -4.44
CA GLY A 327 -5.46 30.55 -3.92
C GLY A 327 -4.05 30.29 -3.37
N ILE A 328 -3.64 29.03 -3.22
CA ILE A 328 -2.31 28.61 -2.72
C ILE A 328 -1.20 29.23 -3.57
N TRP A 329 -1.37 29.29 -4.90
CA TRP A 329 -0.35 29.86 -5.78
C TRP A 329 -0.02 31.33 -5.45
N ARG A 330 -1.04 32.12 -5.07
CA ARG A 330 -0.85 33.52 -4.66
C ARG A 330 -0.13 33.60 -3.32
N GLU A 331 -0.54 32.78 -2.36
CA GLU A 331 0.08 32.71 -1.03
C GLU A 331 1.57 32.38 -1.12
N LEU A 332 1.96 31.43 -1.99
CA LEU A 332 3.37 31.10 -2.22
C LEU A 332 4.17 32.32 -2.68
N ILE A 333 3.65 33.08 -3.65
CA ILE A 333 4.31 34.29 -4.16
C ILE A 333 4.43 35.35 -3.07
N GLU A 334 3.37 35.55 -2.28
CA GLU A 334 3.37 36.50 -1.15
C GLU A 334 4.39 36.09 -0.07
N GLN A 335 4.64 34.80 0.10
CA GLN A 335 5.68 34.24 0.99
C GLN A 335 7.10 34.30 0.38
N GLY A 336 7.27 34.85 -0.81
CA GLY A 336 8.57 35.04 -1.46
C GLY A 336 8.99 33.91 -2.40
N PHE A 337 8.10 32.98 -2.75
CA PHE A 337 8.38 31.99 -3.79
C PHE A 337 8.55 32.67 -5.14
N GLU A 338 9.66 32.40 -5.82
CA GLU A 338 9.91 32.87 -7.19
C GLU A 338 9.60 31.75 -8.20
N PRO A 339 8.49 31.82 -8.97
CA PRO A 339 8.11 30.74 -9.90
C PRO A 339 9.14 30.42 -10.98
N LYS A 340 9.96 31.41 -11.37
CA LYS A 340 11.03 31.22 -12.34
C LYS A 340 12.17 30.34 -11.82
N SER A 341 12.27 30.14 -10.50
CA SER A 341 13.24 29.21 -9.91
C SER A 341 13.02 27.75 -10.33
N LEU A 342 11.80 27.39 -10.75
CA LEU A 342 11.47 26.07 -11.31
C LEU A 342 11.98 25.87 -12.75
N GLY A 343 12.54 26.91 -13.38
CA GLY A 343 13.05 26.92 -14.74
C GLY A 343 12.29 27.90 -15.62
N THR A 344 13.03 28.78 -16.31
CA THR A 344 12.46 29.84 -17.14
C THR A 344 11.55 29.29 -18.24
N GLU A 345 11.96 28.22 -18.94
CA GLU A 345 11.16 27.66 -20.02
C GLU A 345 9.88 27.01 -19.51
N ILE A 346 9.97 26.24 -18.41
CA ILE A 346 8.83 25.61 -17.73
C ILE A 346 7.84 26.68 -17.28
N TYR A 347 8.34 27.76 -16.67
CA TYR A 347 7.48 28.85 -16.21
C TYR A 347 6.66 29.46 -17.35
N HIS A 348 7.29 29.78 -18.48
CA HIS A 348 6.60 30.46 -19.58
C HIS A 348 5.71 29.53 -20.41
N HIS A 349 6.10 28.28 -20.64
CA HIS A 349 5.40 27.38 -21.56
C HIS A 349 4.41 26.43 -20.89
N ILE A 350 4.56 26.15 -19.60
CA ILE A 350 3.72 25.21 -18.86
C ILE A 350 2.93 25.96 -17.78
N ILE A 351 3.61 26.62 -16.85
CA ILE A 351 3.01 27.22 -15.65
C ILE A 351 2.09 28.40 -16.00
N CYS A 352 2.58 29.39 -16.75
CA CYS A 352 1.79 30.56 -17.14
C CYS A 352 0.48 30.19 -17.87
N PRO A 353 0.48 29.32 -18.90
CA PRO A 353 -0.75 28.86 -19.52
C PRO A 353 -1.71 28.16 -18.56
N ALA A 354 -1.21 27.34 -17.63
CA ALA A 354 -2.03 26.67 -16.62
C ALA A 354 -2.75 27.67 -15.70
N ILE A 355 -2.05 28.71 -15.23
CA ILE A 355 -2.62 29.78 -14.40
C ILE A 355 -3.69 30.57 -15.16
N ILE A 356 -3.40 30.96 -16.41
CA ILE A 356 -4.37 31.69 -17.25
C ILE A 356 -5.63 30.85 -17.41
N LYS A 357 -5.47 29.55 -17.68
CA LYS A 357 -6.59 28.62 -17.80
C LYS A 357 -7.35 28.51 -16.48
N ALA A 358 -6.69 28.38 -15.33
CA ALA A 358 -7.35 28.36 -14.03
C ALA A 358 -8.22 29.60 -13.81
N ARG A 359 -7.71 30.79 -14.09
CA ARG A 359 -8.47 32.05 -13.92
C ARG A 359 -9.70 32.18 -14.82
N GLN A 360 -9.71 31.50 -15.96
CA GLN A 360 -10.83 31.55 -16.92
C GLN A 360 -11.97 30.61 -16.56
N TYR A 361 -11.71 29.54 -15.82
CA TYR A 361 -12.70 28.51 -15.48
C TYR A 361 -13.33 28.78 -14.12
N ARG A 362 -14.57 28.32 -13.94
CA ARG A 362 -15.24 28.38 -12.63
C ARG A 362 -14.50 27.49 -11.63
N LEU A 363 -14.46 27.95 -10.38
CA LEU A 363 -13.94 27.18 -9.24
C LEU A 363 -14.51 25.75 -9.24
N GLY A 364 -13.63 24.77 -9.07
CA GLY A 364 -13.99 23.35 -9.00
C GLY A 364 -14.24 22.66 -10.35
N VAL A 365 -14.15 23.35 -11.48
CA VAL A 365 -14.21 22.72 -12.80
C VAL A 365 -12.82 22.21 -13.17
N SER A 366 -12.66 20.88 -13.26
CA SER A 366 -11.46 20.29 -13.86
C SER A 366 -11.52 20.42 -15.38
N PRO A 367 -10.51 21.01 -16.03
CA PRO A 367 -10.49 21.15 -17.48
C PRO A 367 -9.85 19.94 -18.17
N TYR A 368 -9.48 18.90 -17.42
CA TYR A 368 -8.91 17.67 -17.92
C TYR A 368 -9.98 16.59 -17.84
N ILE A 369 -10.47 16.19 -19.02
CA ILE A 369 -11.48 15.16 -19.19
C ILE A 369 -10.96 13.89 -18.51
N SER A 370 -11.77 13.28 -17.63
CA SER A 370 -11.43 11.97 -17.10
C SER A 370 -11.43 10.96 -18.24
N HIS A 371 -10.26 10.67 -18.81
CA HIS A 371 -10.05 9.67 -19.87
C HIS A 371 -10.37 8.22 -19.41
N LEU A 372 -10.96 8.07 -18.22
CA LEU A 372 -11.24 6.82 -17.54
C LEU A 372 -12.67 6.30 -17.76
N GLN A 373 -13.48 6.97 -18.58
CA GLN A 373 -14.82 6.46 -18.91
C GLN A 373 -14.74 5.44 -20.06
N PHE A 374 -14.97 4.17 -19.72
CA PHE A 374 -15.05 3.09 -20.69
C PHE A 374 -16.48 2.94 -21.19
N ASN A 375 -16.66 2.99 -22.51
CA ASN A 375 -17.94 2.74 -23.15
C ASN A 375 -18.01 1.27 -23.62
N PHE A 376 -18.79 0.47 -22.92
CA PHE A 376 -18.97 -0.95 -23.22
C PHE A 376 -19.96 -1.22 -24.38
N HIS A 377 -20.55 -0.20 -25.00
CA HIS A 377 -21.47 -0.39 -26.13
C HIS A 377 -20.78 -0.27 -27.49
N ILE A 378 -19.48 0.08 -27.51
CA ILE A 378 -18.72 0.26 -28.75
C ILE A 378 -17.69 -0.85 -28.88
N GLN A 379 -17.75 -1.56 -30.00
CA GLN A 379 -16.73 -2.55 -30.34
C GLN A 379 -15.41 -1.87 -30.72
N GLN A 380 -14.32 -2.34 -30.12
CA GLN A 380 -12.95 -1.97 -30.46
C GLN A 380 -12.22 -3.22 -30.95
N HIS A 381 -12.27 -3.48 -32.26
CA HIS A 381 -11.51 -4.57 -32.87
C HIS A 381 -10.01 -4.22 -32.92
N PRO A 382 -9.08 -5.17 -32.68
CA PRO A 382 -9.25 -6.58 -32.33
C PRO A 382 -9.32 -6.90 -30.82
N TYR A 383 -9.38 -5.88 -29.97
CA TYR A 383 -9.15 -5.99 -28.52
C TYR A 383 -10.37 -6.42 -27.68
N THR A 384 -11.57 -6.24 -28.23
CA THR A 384 -12.84 -6.49 -27.51
C THR A 384 -13.62 -7.68 -28.05
N VAL A 385 -14.48 -8.22 -27.20
CA VAL A 385 -15.36 -9.37 -27.43
C VAL A 385 -16.77 -9.09 -26.94
N PRO A 386 -17.80 -9.64 -27.59
CA PRO A 386 -19.16 -9.49 -27.12
C PRO A 386 -19.42 -10.33 -25.86
N LEU A 387 -19.88 -9.66 -24.80
CA LEU A 387 -20.42 -10.23 -23.57
C LEU A 387 -21.94 -10.05 -23.60
N LEU A 388 -22.67 -11.16 -23.67
CA LEU A 388 -24.13 -11.14 -23.67
C LEU A 388 -24.65 -11.05 -22.24
N VAL A 389 -25.46 -10.03 -21.98
CA VAL A 389 -26.16 -9.84 -20.71
C VAL A 389 -27.67 -9.68 -21.00
N PRO A 390 -28.57 -9.85 -20.01
CA PRO A 390 -30.01 -9.76 -20.25
C PRO A 390 -30.40 -8.45 -20.94
N GLY A 391 -30.94 -8.55 -22.15
CA GLY A 391 -31.46 -7.43 -22.93
C GLY A 391 -30.42 -6.56 -23.65
N GLN A 392 -29.11 -6.83 -23.55
CA GLN A 392 -28.09 -6.04 -24.25
C GLN A 392 -26.78 -6.80 -24.49
N THR A 393 -26.01 -6.35 -25.48
CA THR A 393 -24.65 -6.82 -25.74
C THR A 393 -23.65 -5.76 -25.30
N LEU A 394 -22.66 -6.17 -24.51
CA LEU A 394 -21.54 -5.34 -24.10
C LEU A 394 -20.27 -5.80 -24.81
N TYR A 395 -19.33 -4.91 -25.06
CA TYR A 395 -18.03 -5.19 -25.65
C TYR A 395 -16.94 -5.01 -24.59
N VAL A 396 -16.31 -6.11 -24.22
CA VAL A 396 -15.36 -6.18 -23.11
C VAL A 396 -13.98 -6.55 -23.63
N ASN A 397 -12.93 -6.01 -23.03
CA ASN A 397 -11.55 -6.24 -23.42
C ASN A 397 -11.11 -7.66 -23.05
N LYS A 398 -10.58 -8.40 -24.03
CA LYS A 398 -10.14 -9.80 -23.85
C LYS A 398 -9.06 -9.93 -22.77
N GLY A 399 -8.14 -8.96 -22.73
CA GLY A 399 -7.06 -8.92 -21.76
C GLY A 399 -7.58 -8.78 -20.33
N ILE A 400 -8.56 -7.90 -20.09
CA ILE A 400 -9.19 -7.74 -18.77
C ILE A 400 -9.94 -9.01 -18.35
N LEU A 401 -10.65 -9.67 -19.27
CA LEU A 401 -11.31 -10.95 -18.95
C LEU A 401 -10.29 -12.03 -18.55
N SER A 402 -9.18 -12.14 -19.29
CA SER A 402 -8.07 -13.03 -18.99
C SER A 402 -7.47 -12.73 -17.61
N LEU A 403 -7.20 -11.44 -17.32
CA LEU A 403 -6.60 -10.99 -16.06
C LEU A 403 -7.39 -11.40 -14.80
N TYR A 404 -8.72 -11.52 -14.93
CA TYR A 404 -9.62 -11.91 -13.84
C TYR A 404 -10.02 -13.39 -13.86
N ASN A 405 -9.46 -14.20 -14.78
CA ASN A 405 -9.71 -15.63 -14.93
C ASN A 405 -11.21 -15.97 -14.96
N ILE A 406 -11.99 -15.21 -15.75
CA ILE A 406 -13.43 -15.49 -15.82
C ILE A 406 -13.62 -16.83 -16.54
N ASN A 407 -14.23 -17.81 -15.85
CA ASN A 407 -14.64 -19.07 -16.46
C ASN A 407 -15.85 -18.80 -17.36
N ILE A 408 -15.61 -18.47 -18.61
CA ILE A 408 -16.69 -18.17 -19.54
C ILE A 408 -16.94 -19.35 -20.47
N PHE A 409 -18.21 -19.67 -20.70
CA PHE A 409 -18.62 -20.57 -21.75
C PHE A 409 -18.49 -19.85 -23.10
N GLU A 410 -17.67 -20.38 -24.00
CA GLU A 410 -17.59 -19.91 -25.38
C GLU A 410 -18.83 -20.37 -26.15
N ASP A 411 -19.51 -19.45 -26.82
CA ASP A 411 -20.46 -19.83 -27.87
C ASP A 411 -19.71 -20.37 -29.10
N LEU A 412 -20.42 -21.17 -29.90
CA LEU A 412 -20.05 -21.52 -31.26
C LEU A 412 -19.87 -20.29 -32.17
N GLN A 413 -20.34 -19.10 -31.77
CA GLN A 413 -20.18 -17.82 -32.48
C GLN A 413 -19.17 -16.84 -31.84
N GLY A 414 -18.38 -17.26 -30.86
CA GLY A 414 -17.29 -16.44 -30.28
C GLY A 414 -17.75 -15.33 -29.31
N GLY A 415 -18.98 -15.42 -28.80
CA GLY A 415 -19.50 -14.58 -27.72
C GLY A 415 -19.39 -15.24 -26.35
N TYR A 416 -19.37 -14.39 -25.31
CA TYR A 416 -19.21 -14.75 -23.91
C TYR A 416 -20.53 -14.56 -23.16
N PHE A 417 -20.90 -15.49 -22.28
CA PHE A 417 -22.14 -15.40 -21.46
C PHE A 417 -21.86 -15.58 -19.97
N LEU A 418 -22.45 -14.72 -19.14
CA LEU A 418 -22.51 -14.92 -17.70
C LEU A 418 -23.77 -15.73 -17.35
N ARG A 419 -23.58 -16.95 -16.84
CA ARG A 419 -24.63 -17.72 -16.17
C ARG A 419 -25.24 -16.91 -15.03
N ILE A 420 -26.55 -16.72 -15.10
CA ILE A 420 -27.36 -16.07 -14.07
C ILE A 420 -28.11 -17.14 -13.27
N THR A 421 -27.85 -17.20 -11.97
CA THR A 421 -28.53 -18.15 -11.07
C THR A 421 -29.71 -17.50 -10.35
N SER A 422 -30.64 -18.31 -9.85
CA SER A 422 -31.74 -17.83 -9.00
C SER A 422 -31.25 -17.21 -7.69
N LYS A 423 -30.12 -17.69 -7.16
CA LYS A 423 -29.44 -17.12 -5.99
C LYS A 423 -28.97 -15.70 -6.26
N LEU A 424 -28.32 -15.48 -7.41
CA LEU A 424 -27.88 -14.15 -7.82
C LEU A 424 -29.07 -13.19 -8.00
N VAL A 425 -30.14 -13.64 -8.67
CA VAL A 425 -31.36 -12.84 -8.87
C VAL A 425 -31.96 -12.43 -7.51
N THR A 426 -32.03 -13.36 -6.56
CA THR A 426 -32.53 -13.09 -5.20
C THR A 426 -31.64 -12.11 -4.47
N SER A 427 -30.32 -12.28 -4.53
CA SER A 427 -29.36 -11.37 -3.90
C SER A 427 -29.45 -9.95 -4.46
N CYS A 428 -29.60 -9.80 -5.77
CA CYS A 428 -29.80 -8.50 -6.42
C CYS A 428 -31.13 -7.86 -6.00
N SER A 429 -32.20 -8.64 -5.95
CA SER A 429 -33.53 -8.16 -5.55
C SER A 429 -33.53 -7.65 -4.11
N ASN A 430 -32.89 -8.39 -3.19
CA ASN A 430 -32.74 -7.99 -1.79
C ASN A 430 -31.91 -6.71 -1.63
N ALA A 431 -30.94 -6.49 -2.53
CA ALA A 431 -30.13 -5.27 -2.55
C ALA A 431 -30.79 -4.10 -3.34
N GLY A 432 -31.96 -4.33 -3.95
CA GLY A 432 -32.67 -3.32 -4.75
C GLY A 432 -31.96 -2.95 -6.05
N ILE A 433 -31.17 -3.86 -6.64
CA ILE A 433 -30.40 -3.60 -7.88
C ILE A 433 -30.78 -4.58 -9.00
N THR A 434 -30.54 -4.18 -10.26
CA THR A 434 -30.71 -5.07 -11.41
C THR A 434 -29.42 -5.85 -11.69
N ILE A 435 -29.55 -7.01 -12.35
CA ILE A 435 -28.40 -7.82 -12.77
C ILE A 435 -27.55 -7.07 -13.80
N THR A 436 -28.20 -6.33 -14.69
CA THR A 436 -27.53 -5.53 -15.71
C THR A 436 -26.67 -4.44 -15.07
N ASP A 437 -27.20 -3.73 -14.06
CA ASP A 437 -26.44 -2.73 -13.32
C ASP A 437 -25.28 -3.36 -12.55
N LEU A 438 -25.48 -4.54 -11.95
CA LEU A 438 -24.43 -5.29 -11.27
C LEU A 438 -23.25 -5.56 -12.21
N ILE A 439 -23.53 -6.07 -13.42
CA ILE A 439 -22.49 -6.39 -14.40
C ILE A 439 -21.77 -5.13 -14.88
N LEU A 440 -22.50 -4.03 -15.14
CA LEU A 440 -21.88 -2.76 -15.52
C LEU A 440 -20.95 -2.23 -14.43
N LYS A 441 -21.39 -2.26 -13.15
CA LYS A 441 -20.56 -1.84 -12.02
C LYS A 441 -19.34 -2.75 -11.84
N MET A 442 -19.50 -4.06 -12.04
CA MET A 442 -18.38 -5.01 -12.02
C MET A 442 -17.34 -4.66 -13.09
N LEU A 443 -17.78 -4.41 -14.34
CA LEU A 443 -16.88 -4.05 -15.43
C LEU A 443 -16.15 -2.73 -15.17
N HIS A 444 -16.84 -1.69 -14.70
CA HIS A 444 -16.20 -0.42 -14.34
C HIS A 444 -15.17 -0.53 -13.20
N TYR A 445 -15.36 -1.49 -12.30
CA TYR A 445 -14.40 -1.79 -11.25
C TYR A 445 -13.20 -2.60 -11.76
N MET A 446 -13.43 -3.61 -12.60
CA MET A 446 -12.37 -4.45 -13.17
C MET A 446 -11.46 -3.68 -14.12
N TYR A 447 -12.01 -2.70 -14.83
CA TYR A 447 -11.25 -1.84 -15.74
C TYR A 447 -10.35 -0.86 -14.96
N PRO A 448 -9.29 -0.32 -15.58
CA PRO A 448 -8.30 0.51 -14.90
C PRO A 448 -8.83 1.79 -14.23
N SER A 449 -10.08 2.18 -14.53
CA SER A 449 -10.80 3.22 -13.80
C SER A 449 -10.99 2.90 -12.32
N GLN A 450 -11.02 1.61 -11.94
CA GLN A 450 -11.23 1.11 -10.57
C GLN A 450 -12.28 1.91 -9.81
N THR A 451 -13.47 2.06 -10.40
CA THR A 451 -14.54 2.85 -9.79
C THR A 451 -14.94 2.22 -8.47
N ILE A 452 -15.11 3.02 -7.42
CA ILE A 452 -15.55 2.53 -6.10
C ILE A 452 -16.84 1.73 -6.26
N VAL A 453 -16.86 0.50 -5.76
CA VAL A 453 -18.04 -0.36 -5.77
C VAL A 453 -18.95 0.09 -4.62
N PRO A 454 -20.19 0.53 -4.91
CA PRO A 454 -21.10 0.93 -3.84
C PRO A 454 -21.53 -0.29 -3.00
N GLY A 455 -21.73 -0.09 -1.69
CA GLY A 455 -22.05 -1.14 -0.73
C GLY A 455 -23.12 -2.16 -1.16
N PRO A 456 -24.27 -1.75 -1.73
CA PRO A 456 -25.32 -2.68 -2.17
C PRO A 456 -24.87 -3.68 -3.25
N TYR A 457 -23.83 -3.34 -4.01
CA TYR A 457 -23.32 -4.19 -5.09
C TYR A 457 -22.29 -5.22 -4.59
N ILE A 458 -21.64 -5.01 -3.44
CA ILE A 458 -20.51 -5.84 -2.98
C ILE A 458 -20.93 -7.30 -2.80
N ARG A 459 -21.99 -7.56 -2.02
CA ARG A 459 -22.45 -8.93 -1.72
C ARG A 459 -22.96 -9.69 -2.97
N PRO A 460 -23.81 -9.11 -3.83
CA PRO A 460 -24.16 -9.74 -5.10
C PRO A 460 -22.97 -9.96 -6.04
N MET A 461 -21.99 -9.03 -6.06
CA MET A 461 -20.80 -9.14 -6.91
C MET A 461 -19.84 -10.22 -6.40
N ILE A 462 -19.74 -10.43 -5.08
CA ILE A 462 -19.00 -11.55 -4.47
C ILE A 462 -19.59 -12.89 -4.94
N LEU A 463 -20.92 -13.03 -4.89
CA LEU A 463 -21.60 -14.23 -5.36
C LEU A 463 -21.35 -14.48 -6.85
N LEU A 464 -21.44 -13.43 -7.67
CA LEU A 464 -21.11 -13.51 -9.10
C LEU A 464 -19.63 -13.89 -9.31
N ALA A 465 -18.71 -13.31 -8.55
CA ALA A 465 -17.28 -13.61 -8.62
C ALA A 465 -16.99 -15.08 -8.28
N GLU A 466 -17.63 -15.62 -7.25
CA GLU A 466 -17.56 -17.04 -6.87
C GLU A 466 -18.07 -17.94 -7.99
N GLU A 467 -19.30 -17.72 -8.46
CA GLU A 467 -19.97 -18.59 -9.45
C GLU A 467 -19.22 -18.68 -10.79
N HIS A 468 -18.41 -17.65 -11.12
CA HIS A 468 -17.63 -17.56 -12.36
C HIS A 468 -16.13 -17.74 -12.16
N GLY A 469 -15.68 -18.15 -10.97
CA GLY A 469 -14.26 -18.45 -10.70
C GLY A 469 -13.34 -17.22 -10.69
N MET A 470 -13.88 -16.02 -10.56
CA MET A 470 -13.14 -14.75 -10.62
C MET A 470 -12.40 -14.47 -9.30
N LYS A 471 -11.42 -15.31 -8.95
CA LYS A 471 -10.70 -15.28 -7.66
C LYS A 471 -10.12 -13.90 -7.32
N ARG A 472 -9.55 -13.21 -8.31
CA ARG A 472 -8.97 -11.87 -8.12
C ARG A 472 -10.02 -10.84 -7.71
N LEU A 473 -11.17 -10.85 -8.39
CA LEU A 473 -12.29 -9.97 -8.07
C LEU A 473 -12.86 -10.32 -6.69
N LEU A 474 -13.05 -11.62 -6.41
CA LEU A 474 -13.56 -12.13 -5.13
C LEU A 474 -12.69 -11.64 -3.96
N ASN A 475 -11.37 -11.84 -4.03
CA ASN A 475 -10.44 -11.38 -3.01
C ASN A 475 -10.51 -9.86 -2.83
N SER A 476 -10.53 -9.11 -3.94
CA SER A 476 -10.61 -7.65 -3.88
C SER A 476 -11.89 -7.13 -3.21
N LEU A 477 -13.03 -7.79 -3.46
CA LEU A 477 -14.31 -7.45 -2.82
C LEU A 477 -14.33 -7.84 -1.34
N CYS A 478 -13.72 -8.97 -0.96
CA CYS A 478 -13.56 -9.35 0.44
C CYS A 478 -12.65 -8.37 1.20
N GLU A 479 -11.59 -7.84 0.58
CA GLU A 479 -10.79 -6.75 1.15
C GLU A 479 -11.61 -5.46 1.34
N MET A 480 -12.61 -5.18 0.49
CA MET A 480 -13.53 -4.06 0.77
C MET A 480 -14.39 -4.32 2.02
N LEU A 481 -14.80 -5.56 2.27
CA LEU A 481 -15.52 -5.92 3.50
C LEU A 481 -14.65 -5.79 4.76
N VAL A 482 -13.31 -5.97 4.64
CA VAL A 482 -12.35 -5.69 5.71
C VAL A 482 -12.36 -4.20 6.11
N LEU A 483 -12.81 -3.31 5.23
CA LEU A 483 -12.97 -1.88 5.50
C LEU A 483 -14.40 -1.49 5.88
N GLU A 484 -15.40 -2.36 5.63
CA GLU A 484 -16.80 -2.10 5.99
C GLU A 484 -16.95 -2.05 7.53
N PRO A 485 -17.53 -0.97 8.10
CA PRO A 485 -17.73 -0.86 9.53
C PRO A 485 -18.81 -1.84 10.02
N THR A 486 -18.45 -2.68 10.99
CA THR A 486 -19.39 -3.65 11.60
C THR A 486 -20.16 -3.01 12.75
N LEU A 487 -21.26 -2.35 12.44
CA LEU A 487 -22.06 -1.60 13.42
C LEU A 487 -23.06 -2.47 14.21
N SER A 488 -23.39 -3.66 13.70
CA SER A 488 -24.39 -4.57 14.26
C SER A 488 -23.84 -6.00 14.49
N PRO A 489 -24.35 -6.74 15.49
CA PRO A 489 -24.00 -8.15 15.70
C PRO A 489 -24.27 -9.03 14.48
N THR A 490 -25.36 -8.76 13.77
CA THR A 490 -25.75 -9.51 12.57
C THR A 490 -24.79 -9.30 11.41
N THR A 491 -24.32 -8.06 11.18
CA THR A 491 -23.32 -7.76 10.14
C THR A 491 -21.95 -8.34 10.50
N MET A 492 -21.57 -8.30 11.78
CA MET A 492 -20.33 -8.90 12.26
C MET A 492 -20.32 -10.42 12.05
N LEU A 493 -21.43 -11.09 12.38
CA LEU A 493 -21.60 -12.53 12.16
C LEU A 493 -21.59 -12.88 10.67
N GLU A 494 -22.29 -12.10 9.84
CA GLU A 494 -22.25 -12.24 8.38
C GLU A 494 -20.82 -12.20 7.84
N HIS A 495 -19.97 -11.29 8.35
CA HIS A 495 -18.57 -11.23 7.89
C HIS A 495 -17.79 -12.51 8.24
N PHE A 496 -18.04 -13.14 9.38
CA PHE A 496 -17.44 -14.44 9.72
C PHE A 496 -17.93 -15.55 8.79
N GLU A 497 -19.22 -15.58 8.48
CA GLU A 497 -19.80 -16.53 7.53
C GLU A 497 -19.19 -16.37 6.13
N LEU A 498 -19.07 -15.13 5.64
CA LEU A 498 -18.46 -14.84 4.33
C LEU A 498 -16.95 -15.17 4.33
N ALA A 499 -16.22 -14.82 5.40
CA ALA A 499 -14.81 -15.15 5.51
C ALA A 499 -14.57 -16.67 5.48
N ASN A 500 -15.42 -17.43 6.18
CA ASN A 500 -15.37 -18.88 6.17
C ASN A 500 -15.76 -19.46 4.80
N ARG A 501 -16.89 -19.02 4.22
CA ARG A 501 -17.41 -19.52 2.95
C ARG A 501 -16.42 -19.33 1.79
N TYR A 502 -15.75 -18.19 1.75
CA TYR A 502 -14.79 -17.87 0.68
C TYR A 502 -13.33 -18.08 1.08
N HIS A 503 -13.08 -18.69 2.24
CA HIS A 503 -11.74 -18.94 2.79
C HIS A 503 -10.84 -17.67 2.83
N HIS A 504 -11.44 -16.52 3.16
CA HIS A 504 -10.75 -15.23 3.14
C HIS A 504 -10.17 -14.87 4.52
N LEU A 505 -8.93 -15.31 4.77
CA LEU A 505 -8.25 -15.17 6.06
C LEU A 505 -8.13 -13.73 6.56
N ASN A 506 -7.87 -12.76 5.68
CA ASN A 506 -7.76 -11.35 6.07
C ASN A 506 -9.09 -10.81 6.62
N LEU A 507 -10.22 -11.28 6.08
CA LEU A 507 -11.55 -10.89 6.57
C LEU A 507 -11.84 -11.53 7.92
N LEU A 508 -11.49 -12.81 8.09
CA LEU A 508 -11.61 -13.52 9.37
C LEU A 508 -10.80 -12.79 10.46
N ASN A 509 -9.51 -12.57 10.23
CA ASN A 509 -8.59 -12.03 11.23
C ASN A 509 -8.87 -10.57 11.57
N ALA A 510 -9.23 -9.74 10.58
CA ALA A 510 -9.64 -8.36 10.84
C ALA A 510 -10.86 -8.31 11.76
N ASN A 511 -11.83 -9.20 11.54
CA ASN A 511 -13.00 -9.30 12.40
C ASN A 511 -12.68 -9.81 13.81
N LEU A 512 -11.79 -10.80 13.95
CA LEU A 512 -11.32 -11.25 15.26
C LEU A 512 -10.67 -10.12 16.07
N ILE A 513 -9.96 -9.17 15.45
CA ILE A 513 -9.42 -8.01 16.20
C ILE A 513 -10.50 -7.00 16.55
N ARG A 514 -11.44 -6.72 15.64
CA ARG A 514 -12.55 -5.78 15.92
C ARG A 514 -13.30 -6.21 17.19
N MET A 515 -13.46 -7.51 17.41
CA MET A 515 -14.03 -8.06 18.64
C MET A 515 -13.25 -7.72 19.92
N GLU A 516 -11.92 -7.59 19.84
CA GLU A 516 -11.08 -7.21 20.97
C GLU A 516 -11.05 -5.68 21.20
N GLY A 517 -11.46 -4.90 20.20
CA GLY A 517 -11.42 -3.45 20.20
C GLY A 517 -12.80 -2.81 19.99
N SER A 518 -13.03 -2.25 18.80
CA SER A 518 -14.19 -1.41 18.48
C SER A 518 -15.55 -2.10 18.67
N PHE A 519 -15.63 -3.42 18.51
CA PHE A 519 -16.87 -4.19 18.59
C PHE A 519 -17.07 -4.90 19.94
N LYS A 520 -16.10 -4.81 20.86
CA LYS A 520 -16.05 -5.60 22.11
C LYS A 520 -17.34 -5.64 22.92
N ARG A 521 -18.06 -4.52 23.00
CA ARG A 521 -19.29 -4.41 23.82
C ARG A 521 -20.46 -5.21 23.26
N LYS A 522 -20.48 -5.50 21.96
CA LYS A 522 -21.58 -6.18 21.26
C LYS A 522 -21.27 -7.65 20.92
N VAL A 523 -20.07 -8.13 21.25
CA VAL A 523 -19.67 -9.52 20.95
C VAL A 523 -20.58 -10.53 21.65
N GLY A 524 -21.01 -10.26 22.89
CA GLY A 524 -21.93 -11.16 23.61
C GLY A 524 -23.27 -11.30 22.92
N GLU A 525 -23.80 -10.22 22.34
CA GLU A 525 -25.03 -10.25 21.54
C GLU A 525 -24.86 -11.08 20.27
N MET A 526 -23.67 -11.02 19.63
CA MET A 526 -23.35 -11.78 18.43
C MET A 526 -23.30 -13.30 18.71
N VAL A 527 -22.63 -13.70 19.80
CA VAL A 527 -22.50 -15.12 20.19
C VAL A 527 -23.83 -15.72 20.63
N ALA A 528 -24.81 -14.90 21.03
CA ALA A 528 -26.15 -15.34 21.39
C ALA A 528 -27.10 -15.51 20.18
N LEU A 529 -26.68 -15.18 18.96
CA LEU A 529 -27.50 -15.36 17.76
C LEU A 529 -27.57 -16.85 17.37
N GLU A 530 -28.74 -17.34 16.96
CA GLU A 530 -28.93 -18.74 16.51
C GLU A 530 -27.98 -19.11 15.36
N ARG A 531 -27.70 -18.17 14.46
CA ARG A 531 -26.77 -18.34 13.34
C ARG A 531 -25.31 -18.55 13.76
N PHE A 532 -24.94 -18.20 15.00
CA PHE A 532 -23.57 -18.44 15.49
C PHE A 532 -23.28 -19.94 15.57
N ASP A 533 -24.27 -20.72 15.98
CA ASP A 533 -24.16 -22.18 16.09
C ASP A 533 -24.04 -22.87 14.71
N GLU A 534 -24.36 -22.16 13.62
CA GLU A 534 -24.19 -22.64 12.24
C GLU A 534 -22.76 -22.46 11.70
N LEU A 535 -21.90 -21.69 12.39
CA LEU A 535 -20.49 -21.54 12.01
C LEU A 535 -19.71 -22.83 12.26
N PRO A 536 -18.65 -23.13 11.49
CA PRO A 536 -17.78 -24.27 11.80
C PRO A 536 -17.11 -24.15 13.16
N ASP A 537 -16.94 -25.27 13.86
CA ASP A 537 -16.32 -25.37 15.19
C ASP A 537 -14.99 -24.62 15.30
N GLU A 538 -14.15 -24.69 14.27
CA GLU A 538 -12.85 -24.00 14.24
C GLU A 538 -13.01 -22.48 14.34
N VAL A 539 -13.99 -21.90 13.62
CA VAL A 539 -14.26 -20.46 13.63
C VAL A 539 -14.87 -20.05 14.98
N GLN A 540 -15.79 -20.86 15.51
CA GLN A 540 -16.36 -20.63 16.84
C GLN A 540 -15.27 -20.63 17.93
N GLN A 541 -14.35 -21.60 17.90
CA GLN A 541 -13.24 -21.67 18.84
C GLN A 541 -12.32 -20.46 18.74
N GLN A 542 -11.99 -20.01 17.53
CA GLN A 542 -11.19 -18.79 17.35
C GLN A 542 -11.90 -17.55 17.93
N ILE A 543 -13.21 -17.42 17.70
CA ILE A 543 -14.04 -16.34 18.24
C ILE A 543 -14.03 -16.36 19.78
N LEU A 544 -14.24 -17.53 20.38
CA LEU A 544 -14.26 -17.69 21.83
C LEU A 544 -12.88 -17.49 22.46
N ASP A 545 -11.80 -18.00 21.86
CA ASP A 545 -10.43 -17.73 22.32
C ASP A 545 -10.15 -16.22 22.33
N ARG A 546 -10.54 -15.50 21.28
CA ARG A 546 -10.36 -14.05 21.18
C ARG A 546 -11.08 -13.27 22.28
N LEU A 547 -12.26 -13.74 22.69
CA LEU A 547 -13.02 -13.12 23.77
C LEU A 547 -12.30 -13.19 25.13
N TYR A 548 -11.57 -14.28 25.40
CA TYR A 548 -10.98 -14.56 26.71
C TYR A 548 -9.44 -14.46 26.79
N SER A 549 -8.73 -14.40 25.66
CA SER A 549 -7.25 -14.47 25.59
C SER A 549 -6.51 -13.16 25.94
N GLY A 550 -7.25 -12.05 26.16
CA GLY A 550 -6.71 -10.78 26.64
C GLY A 550 -5.73 -10.08 25.67
N TRP A 551 -5.82 -10.36 24.37
CA TRP A 551 -4.96 -9.80 23.31
C TRP A 551 -5.23 -8.33 22.99
N ALA A 552 -6.32 -7.78 23.51
CA ALA A 552 -6.67 -6.36 23.39
C ALA A 552 -5.45 -5.44 23.50
N LEU A 553 -5.36 -4.54 22.52
CA LEU A 553 -4.35 -3.50 22.42
C LEU A 553 -4.41 -2.55 23.62
N ASN A 554 -3.31 -1.84 23.87
CA ASN A 554 -3.25 -0.82 24.92
C ASN A 554 -4.27 0.30 24.67
N ASP A 555 -4.45 0.68 23.39
CA ASP A 555 -5.55 1.55 22.94
C ASP A 555 -6.51 0.75 22.05
N GLN A 556 -7.73 0.55 22.53
CA GLN A 556 -8.79 -0.17 21.81
C GLN A 556 -9.30 0.60 20.58
N ARG A 557 -9.06 1.92 20.49
CA ARG A 557 -9.43 2.73 19.31
C ARG A 557 -8.54 2.43 18.11
N LEU A 558 -7.34 1.87 18.33
CA LEU A 558 -6.37 1.52 17.30
C LEU A 558 -6.50 0.08 16.79
N ALA A 559 -7.61 -0.60 17.07
CA ALA A 559 -7.83 -2.01 16.74
C ALA A 559 -7.57 -2.36 15.25
N ASN A 560 -7.71 -1.39 14.34
CA ASN A 560 -7.45 -1.60 12.89
C ASN A 560 -6.43 -0.60 12.32
N VAL A 561 -5.71 0.15 13.14
CA VAL A 561 -4.76 1.17 12.68
C VAL A 561 -3.36 0.78 13.14
N PRO A 562 -2.49 0.31 12.22
CA PRO A 562 -1.10 0.05 12.55
C PRO A 562 -0.46 1.31 13.14
N THR A 563 0.39 1.15 14.15
CA THR A 563 1.09 2.27 14.76
C THR A 563 2.10 2.86 13.78
N THR A 564 2.17 4.18 13.74
CA THR A 564 3.24 4.93 13.06
C THR A 564 4.48 5.07 13.95
N ASN A 565 4.34 4.85 15.27
CA ASN A 565 5.45 4.96 16.21
C ASN A 565 6.22 3.63 16.32
N ILE A 566 7.14 3.45 15.39
CA ILE A 566 8.00 2.26 15.27
C ILE A 566 9.20 2.27 16.23
N GLU A 567 9.46 3.38 16.92
CA GLU A 567 10.49 3.47 17.96
C GLU A 567 9.89 3.20 19.33
N ARG A 568 10.32 2.12 19.97
CA ARG A 568 9.83 1.69 21.27
C ARG A 568 10.97 1.65 22.28
N THR A 569 10.63 1.88 23.54
CA THR A 569 11.55 1.67 24.66
C THR A 569 11.06 0.49 25.48
N ILE A 570 11.95 -0.41 25.87
CA ILE A 570 11.61 -1.57 26.70
C ILE A 570 12.55 -1.73 27.91
N THR A 571 11.95 -2.14 29.03
CA THR A 571 12.62 -2.54 30.26
C THR A 571 12.19 -3.96 30.66
N LEU A 572 12.63 -4.44 31.83
CA LEU A 572 12.16 -5.72 32.36
C LEU A 572 10.66 -5.73 32.75
N ASN A 573 10.08 -4.55 33.04
CA ASN A 573 8.72 -4.46 33.60
C ASN A 573 7.76 -3.56 32.81
N SER A 574 8.27 -2.70 31.93
CA SER A 574 7.47 -1.75 31.15
C SER A 574 8.03 -1.61 29.74
N GLY A 575 7.17 -1.17 28.83
CA GLY A 575 7.54 -0.83 27.47
C GLY A 575 6.49 0.11 26.88
N GLY A 576 6.81 0.73 25.75
CA GLY A 576 5.90 1.66 25.12
C GLY A 576 6.56 2.50 24.03
N ALA A 577 5.80 3.45 23.51
CA ALA A 577 6.29 4.48 22.61
C ALA A 577 7.47 5.19 23.26
N LYS A 578 8.50 5.51 22.46
CA LYS A 578 9.51 6.45 22.91
C LYS A 578 8.81 7.78 23.22
N PRO A 579 8.95 8.34 24.45
CA PRO A 579 8.34 9.61 24.79
C PRO A 579 8.84 10.68 23.83
N ASN A 580 7.93 11.47 23.26
CA ASN A 580 8.33 12.62 22.47
C ASN A 580 8.91 13.69 23.41
N GLU A 581 10.01 14.35 23.04
CA GLU A 581 10.60 15.42 23.86
C GLU A 581 9.58 16.54 24.16
N TYR A 582 8.61 16.72 23.26
CA TYR A 582 7.52 17.69 23.36
C TYR A 582 6.30 17.21 24.18
N GLU A 583 6.13 15.91 24.43
CA GLU A 583 5.00 15.40 25.25
C GLU A 583 5.16 15.76 26.74
N ASN A 584 6.39 16.04 27.17
CA ASN A 584 6.70 16.51 28.52
C ASN A 584 6.89 18.04 28.59
N ASP A 585 6.60 18.78 27.53
CA ASP A 585 6.62 20.25 27.59
C ASP A 585 5.40 20.72 28.42
N PRO A 586 5.60 21.33 29.60
CA PRO A 586 4.51 21.83 30.43
C PRO A 586 3.63 22.86 29.71
N ASN A 587 4.13 23.52 28.65
CA ASN A 587 3.32 24.45 27.86
C ASN A 587 2.31 23.73 26.94
N LEU A 588 2.63 22.53 26.45
CA LEU A 588 1.77 21.72 25.58
C LEU A 588 0.81 20.80 26.36
N LEU A 589 1.13 20.48 27.62
CA LEU A 589 0.24 19.78 28.55
C LEU A 589 -1.09 20.53 28.77
N THR A 590 -1.08 21.87 28.67
CA THR A 590 -2.28 22.72 28.75
C THR A 590 -3.31 22.42 27.66
N PHE A 591 -2.88 22.01 26.46
CA PHE A 591 -3.78 21.68 25.35
C PHE A 591 -4.32 20.25 25.42
N GLN A 592 -3.55 19.30 25.96
CA GLN A 592 -4.00 17.91 26.12
C GLN A 592 -4.93 17.73 27.34
N GLY A 593 -4.86 18.63 28.32
CA GLY A 593 -5.70 18.62 29.52
C GLY A 593 -7.05 19.34 29.39
N MET A 594 -7.28 20.12 28.32
CA MET A 594 -8.59 20.73 28.08
C MET A 594 -9.57 19.63 27.64
N LYS A 595 -10.49 19.25 28.53
CA LYS A 595 -11.67 18.48 28.13
C LYS A 595 -12.34 19.30 27.04
N SER A 596 -12.64 18.71 25.88
CA SER A 596 -13.15 19.46 24.72
C SER A 596 -14.42 20.26 25.04
N VAL A 597 -15.15 19.88 26.09
CA VAL A 597 -16.30 20.61 26.64
C VAL A 597 -15.93 21.97 27.23
N ASP A 598 -14.76 22.09 27.86
CA ASP A 598 -14.30 23.33 28.49
C ASP A 598 -13.76 24.34 27.45
N ALA A 599 -13.24 23.85 26.32
CA ALA A 599 -12.70 24.69 25.24
C ALA A 599 -13.75 25.10 24.21
N PHE A 600 -14.75 24.25 23.96
CA PHE A 600 -15.71 24.44 22.88
C PHE A 600 -17.17 24.51 23.35
N GLY A 601 -17.42 24.45 24.65
CA GLY A 601 -18.78 24.39 25.21
C GLY A 601 -19.39 23.00 25.08
N SER A 602 -20.57 22.84 25.68
CA SER A 602 -21.34 21.59 25.54
C SER A 602 -21.87 21.43 24.11
N VAL A 603 -22.08 20.19 23.66
CA VAL A 603 -22.66 19.90 22.33
C VAL A 603 -24.05 20.55 22.15
N GLU A 604 -24.74 20.83 23.26
CA GLU A 604 -26.03 21.53 23.29
C GLU A 604 -25.87 23.04 22.99
N GLU A 605 -24.73 23.66 23.31
CA GLU A 605 -24.43 25.06 22.99
C GLU A 605 -23.97 25.27 21.55
N MET A 606 -23.38 24.25 20.90
CA MET A 606 -23.03 24.30 19.47
C MET A 606 -24.24 24.16 18.53
N ASN A 607 -25.38 23.72 19.05
CA ASN A 607 -26.64 23.55 18.30
C ASN A 607 -27.60 24.73 18.50
N ILE A 608 -27.09 25.95 18.70
CA ILE A 608 -27.90 27.15 18.48
C ILE A 608 -27.74 27.53 17.01
N THR A 609 -28.64 26.99 16.19
CA THR A 609 -29.00 27.56 14.90
C THR A 609 -29.47 28.99 15.11
N ASP A 610 -28.75 29.96 14.55
CA ASP A 610 -29.35 31.25 14.24
C ASP A 610 -30.45 31.02 13.18
N ALA A 611 -31.59 31.61 13.49
CA ALA A 611 -32.81 31.64 12.68
C ALA A 611 -32.66 32.43 11.37
#